data_AF-A0A0N4WVS4-F1
#
_entry.id   AF-A0A0N4WVS4-F1
#
_cell.length_a   1.000
_cell.length_b   1.000
_cell.length_c   1.000
_cell.angle_alpha   90.00
_cell.angle_beta   90.00
_cell.angle_gamma   90.00
#
_symmetry.space_group_name_H-M   'P 1'
#
loop_
_entity.id
_entity.type
_entity.pdbx_description
1 polymer ?
#
loop_
_entity_poly.entity_id
_entity_poly.type
_entity_poly.pdbx_seq_one_letter_code
_entity_poly.pdbx_strand_id
1 'polypeptide(L)'
;MRVNKIRIYFFRVLLMKSATNVPRIELLEMGPSIDFKVDRTKLASDSLYKAACKKPKALMSKRRKNMSEDVFGNQLARVHIGKQNTDAIQTRYAVLKVKALKKSKDQPSSSQMVDMEDDSGQGSDDDGDYENGVEEDMEE
;
A
#
# COMPACT_ATOMS: atom_id res chain seq x y z
N MET A 1 37.06 36.38 3.69
CA MET A 1 35.80 36.41 2.90
C MET A 1 35.96 35.42 1.74
N ARG A 2 35.24 34.30 1.75
CA ARG A 2 35.44 33.20 0.78
C ARG A 2 35.02 33.71 -0.61
N VAL A 3 35.95 33.79 -1.56
CA VAL A 3 35.65 34.21 -2.93
C VAL A 3 34.91 33.07 -3.62
N ASN A 4 33.62 33.26 -3.90
CA ASN A 4 32.79 32.26 -4.58
C ASN A 4 33.23 32.13 -6.05
N LYS A 5 34.12 31.18 -6.32
CA LYS A 5 34.58 30.80 -7.67
C LYS A 5 33.86 29.53 -8.10
N ILE A 6 33.32 29.52 -9.31
CA ILE A 6 32.63 28.38 -9.91
C ILE A 6 33.55 27.83 -11.01
N ARG A 7 33.90 26.55 -10.93
CA ARG A 7 34.74 25.91 -11.95
C ARG A 7 33.89 24.99 -12.81
N ILE A 8 34.05 25.09 -14.12
CA ILE A 8 33.39 24.21 -15.10
C ILE A 8 34.49 23.45 -15.85
N TYR A 9 34.35 22.12 -15.85
CA TYR A 9 35.23 21.18 -16.55
C TYR A 9 34.40 20.30 -17.47
N PHE A 10 34.96 19.91 -18.62
CA PHE A 10 34.31 19.04 -19.58
C PHE A 10 35.09 17.73 -19.69
N PHE A 11 34.45 16.65 -19.26
CA PHE A 11 35.02 15.30 -19.32
C PHE A 11 34.28 14.44 -20.32
N ARG A 12 35.04 13.59 -21.02
CA ARG A 12 34.50 12.43 -21.72
C ARG A 12 34.55 11.23 -20.81
N VAL A 13 33.43 10.51 -20.78
CA VAL A 13 33.28 9.27 -20.04
C VAL A 13 33.85 8.12 -20.88
N LEU A 14 34.81 7.41 -20.30
CA LEU A 14 35.38 6.18 -20.82
C LEU A 14 34.86 5.01 -19.98
N LEU A 15 34.26 4.01 -20.63
CA LEU A 15 33.76 2.81 -19.97
C LEU A 15 34.76 1.68 -20.18
N MET A 16 35.41 1.25 -19.11
CA MET A 16 36.33 0.12 -19.09
C MET A 16 35.63 -1.14 -18.57
N LYS A 17 36.13 -2.31 -18.98
CA LYS A 17 35.63 -3.60 -18.48
C LYS A 17 35.79 -3.68 -16.96
N SER A 18 34.73 -4.12 -16.30
CA SER A 18 34.70 -4.47 -14.88
C SER A 18 34.27 -5.94 -14.70
N ALA A 19 34.38 -6.46 -13.48
CA ALA A 19 33.95 -7.81 -13.10
C ALA A 19 32.44 -7.93 -12.80
N THR A 20 31.69 -6.82 -12.85
CA THR A 20 30.26 -6.75 -12.52
C THR A 20 29.47 -6.17 -13.70
N ASN A 21 28.14 -6.18 -13.64
CA ASN A 21 27.26 -5.57 -14.65
C ASN A 21 27.46 -4.04 -14.82
N VAL A 22 28.10 -3.37 -13.87
CA VAL A 22 28.39 -1.92 -13.94
C VAL A 22 29.83 -1.71 -14.42
N PRO A 23 30.09 -1.00 -15.54
CA PRO A 23 31.43 -0.77 -16.07
C PRO A 23 32.26 0.17 -15.18
N ARG A 24 33.58 0.08 -15.27
CA ARG A 24 34.50 1.00 -14.58
C ARG A 24 34.58 2.31 -15.38
N ILE A 25 34.29 3.43 -14.73
CA ILE A 25 34.24 4.74 -15.38
C ILE A 25 35.58 5.46 -15.20
N GLU A 26 36.18 5.88 -16.30
CA GLU A 26 37.31 6.80 -16.35
C GLU A 26 36.90 8.12 -17.02
N LEU A 27 37.52 9.22 -16.62
CA LEU A 27 37.22 10.55 -17.14
C LEU A 27 38.43 11.12 -17.88
N LEU A 28 38.24 11.54 -19.13
CA LEU A 28 39.26 12.19 -19.93
C LEU A 28 38.83 13.63 -20.20
N GLU A 29 39.64 14.61 -19.79
CA GLU A 29 39.34 16.04 -20.01
C GLU A 29 39.43 16.38 -21.51
N MET A 30 38.34 16.89 -22.09
CA MET A 30 38.25 17.14 -23.54
C MET A 30 38.05 18.60 -23.92
N GLY A 31 37.70 19.47 -22.96
CA GLY A 31 37.23 20.82 -23.27
C GLY A 31 37.75 21.87 -22.29
N PRO A 32 37.45 23.15 -22.57
CA PRO A 32 38.05 24.26 -21.84
C PRO A 32 37.69 24.19 -20.35
N SER A 33 38.72 24.26 -19.52
CA SER A 33 38.58 24.47 -18.08
C SER A 33 38.33 25.96 -17.83
N ILE A 34 37.20 26.30 -17.23
CA ILE A 34 36.77 27.69 -17.04
C ILE A 34 36.47 27.97 -15.57
N ASP A 35 37.12 29.00 -15.04
CA ASP A 35 36.86 29.55 -13.73
C ASP A 35 35.98 30.80 -13.84
N PHE A 36 34.73 30.69 -13.42
CA PHE A 36 33.78 31.79 -13.32
C PHE A 36 33.82 32.43 -11.94
N LYS A 37 33.56 33.73 -11.91
CA LYS A 37 33.22 34.49 -10.71
C LYS A 37 31.90 35.20 -10.95
N VAL A 38 31.00 35.12 -9.98
CA VAL A 38 29.75 35.87 -10.02
C VAL A 38 30.06 37.34 -9.68
N ASP A 39 29.67 38.25 -10.58
CA ASP A 39 29.83 39.70 -10.37
C ASP A 39 28.47 40.35 -10.09
N ARG A 40 27.68 40.63 -11.14
CA ARG A 40 26.35 41.26 -11.01
C ARG A 40 25.23 40.22 -11.19
N THR A 41 24.16 40.37 -10.42
CA THR A 41 22.97 39.52 -10.54
C THR A 41 21.72 40.35 -10.79
N LYS A 42 20.85 39.88 -11.68
CA LYS A 42 19.51 40.46 -11.92
C LYS A 42 18.49 39.33 -11.84
N LEU A 43 17.90 39.17 -10.66
CA LEU A 43 16.88 38.15 -10.44
C LEU A 43 15.54 38.58 -11.03
N ALA A 44 14.76 37.61 -11.49
CA ALA A 44 13.42 37.85 -11.98
C ALA A 44 12.46 38.19 -10.82
N SER A 45 11.41 38.96 -11.12
CA SER A 45 10.28 39.13 -10.20
C SER A 45 9.52 37.82 -10.01
N ASP A 46 8.95 37.62 -8.83
CA ASP A 46 8.24 36.38 -8.46
C ASP A 46 7.10 36.01 -9.42
N SER A 47 6.34 37.00 -9.91
CA SER A 47 5.26 36.77 -10.89
C SER A 47 5.78 36.17 -12.21
N LEU A 48 6.90 36.69 -12.72
CA LEU A 48 7.53 36.24 -13.97
C LEU A 48 8.15 34.85 -13.81
N TYR A 49 8.78 34.58 -12.66
CA TYR A 49 9.31 33.26 -12.35
C TYR A 49 8.19 32.20 -12.30
N LYS A 50 7.09 32.49 -11.61
CA LYS A 50 5.90 31.61 -11.54
C LYS A 50 5.29 31.35 -12.91
N ALA A 51 5.22 32.37 -13.77
CA ALA A 51 4.70 32.23 -15.12
C ALA A 51 5.61 31.32 -15.98
N ALA A 52 6.93 31.51 -15.94
CA ALA A 52 7.90 30.72 -16.69
C ALA A 52 7.93 29.24 -16.24
N CYS A 53 7.77 28.98 -14.94
CA CYS A 53 7.77 27.62 -14.39
C CYS A 53 6.41 26.90 -14.48
N LYS A 54 5.41 27.48 -15.15
CA LYS A 54 4.08 26.87 -15.29
C LYS A 54 4.11 25.68 -16.25
N LYS A 55 3.94 24.47 -15.72
CA LYS A 55 3.80 23.26 -16.53
C LYS A 55 2.42 23.18 -17.19
N PRO A 56 2.30 22.62 -18.41
CA PRO A 56 1.01 22.45 -19.08
C PRO A 56 0.11 21.47 -18.30
N LYS A 57 -1.20 21.77 -18.26
CA LYS A 57 -2.18 20.95 -17.51
C LYS A 57 -2.27 19.52 -18.03
N ALA A 58 -1.99 19.27 -19.31
CA ALA A 58 -1.98 17.94 -19.91
C ALA A 58 -0.87 17.04 -19.31
N LEU A 59 0.29 17.61 -18.99
CA LEU A 59 1.40 16.87 -18.38
C LEU A 59 1.17 16.62 -16.88
N MET A 60 0.44 17.52 -16.23
CA MET A 60 0.07 17.40 -14.81
C MET A 60 -1.38 16.95 -14.67
N SER A 61 -1.72 15.78 -15.21
CA SER A 61 -3.01 15.16 -14.94
C SER A 61 -3.12 14.92 -13.42
N LYS A 62 -4.06 15.62 -12.78
CA LYS A 62 -4.31 15.42 -11.35
C LYS A 62 -4.97 14.06 -11.19
N ARG A 63 -4.33 13.16 -10.44
CA ARG A 63 -4.95 11.89 -10.03
C ARG A 63 -6.26 12.21 -9.30
N ARG A 64 -7.37 11.66 -9.78
CA ARG A 64 -8.66 11.72 -9.09
C ARG A 64 -8.60 10.72 -7.93
N LYS A 65 -8.96 11.16 -6.71
CA LYS A 65 -8.92 10.30 -5.51
C LYS A 65 -9.80 9.07 -5.72
N ASN A 66 -9.34 7.91 -5.24
CA ASN A 66 -10.02 6.62 -5.34
C ASN A 66 -10.21 6.08 -6.77
N MET A 67 -9.53 6.66 -7.77
CA MET A 67 -9.51 6.13 -9.13
C MET A 67 -8.07 5.75 -9.51
N SER A 68 -7.90 4.54 -10.03
CA SER A 68 -6.64 4.02 -10.55
C SER A 68 -6.82 3.55 -11.99
N GLU A 69 -5.75 3.60 -12.76
CA GLU A 69 -5.70 3.08 -14.13
C GLU A 69 -4.92 1.77 -14.13
N ASP A 70 -5.47 0.76 -14.79
CA ASP A 70 -4.80 -0.52 -15.01
C ASP A 70 -3.77 -0.42 -16.17
N VAL A 71 -2.88 -1.41 -16.31
CA VAL A 71 -1.85 -1.47 -17.36
C VAL A 71 -2.46 -1.40 -18.77
N PHE A 72 -3.71 -1.86 -18.90
CA PHE A 72 -4.51 -1.81 -20.13
C PHE A 72 -5.35 -0.53 -20.29
N GLY A 73 -5.23 0.44 -19.38
CA GLY A 73 -5.95 1.72 -19.44
C GLY A 73 -7.40 1.70 -18.92
N ASN A 74 -7.84 0.60 -18.30
CA ASN A 74 -9.15 0.53 -17.66
C ASN A 74 -9.19 1.37 -16.38
N GLN A 75 -10.27 2.13 -16.17
CA GLN A 75 -10.46 2.94 -14.96
C GLN A 75 -11.11 2.09 -13.85
N LEU A 76 -10.39 1.92 -12.75
CA LEU A 76 -10.85 1.20 -11.55
C LEU A 76 -11.17 2.21 -10.45
N ALA A 77 -12.36 2.10 -9.85
CA ALA A 77 -12.78 2.95 -8.74
C ALA A 77 -12.87 2.13 -7.44
N ARG A 78 -12.30 2.64 -6.34
CA ARG A 78 -12.37 2.02 -5.01
C ARG A 78 -13.53 2.60 -4.21
N VAL A 79 -14.41 1.72 -3.73
CA VAL A 79 -15.49 2.06 -2.81
C VAL A 79 -15.07 1.65 -1.40
N HIS A 80 -15.00 2.60 -0.49
CA HIS A 80 -14.72 2.33 0.92
C HIS A 80 -16.03 2.24 1.69
N ILE A 81 -16.46 1.02 2.00
CA ILE A 81 -17.64 0.76 2.82
C ILE A 81 -17.25 0.94 4.28
N GLY A 82 -18.01 1.75 5.03
CA GLY A 82 -17.79 1.94 6.47
C GLY A 82 -18.17 0.70 7.28
N LYS A 83 -17.70 0.60 8.53
CA LYS A 83 -18.13 -0.46 9.44
C LYS A 83 -19.63 -0.34 9.71
N GLN A 84 -20.40 -1.38 9.40
CA GLN A 84 -21.84 -1.42 9.65
C GLN A 84 -22.10 -1.82 11.10
N ASN A 85 -22.74 -0.95 11.88
CA ASN A 85 -23.15 -1.25 13.26
C ASN A 85 -24.56 -1.85 13.24
N THR A 86 -24.64 -3.18 13.29
CA THR A 86 -25.91 -3.94 13.30
C THR A 86 -26.61 -3.92 14.65
N ASP A 87 -25.87 -3.63 15.72
CA ASP A 87 -26.39 -3.70 17.10
C ASP A 87 -27.37 -2.57 17.42
N ALA A 88 -27.27 -1.44 16.71
CA ALA A 88 -28.23 -0.35 16.79
C ALA A 88 -29.54 -0.64 16.03
N ILE A 89 -29.59 -1.70 15.22
CA ILE A 89 -30.76 -2.03 14.41
C ILE A 89 -31.77 -2.78 15.29
N GLN A 90 -32.73 -2.03 15.85
CA GLN A 90 -33.84 -2.62 16.57
C GLN A 90 -34.81 -3.30 15.58
N THR A 91 -34.80 -4.64 15.56
CA THR A 91 -35.69 -5.40 14.68
C THR A 91 -37.16 -5.20 15.05
N ARG A 92 -38.10 -5.51 14.14
CA ARG A 92 -39.56 -5.36 14.38
C ARG A 92 -40.05 -6.07 15.64
N TYR A 93 -39.35 -7.10 16.07
CA TYR A 93 -39.53 -7.75 17.37
C TYR A 93 -39.43 -6.76 18.54
N ALA A 94 -38.42 -5.90 18.54
CA ALA A 94 -38.10 -5.05 19.68
C ALA A 94 -38.81 -3.68 19.65
N VAL A 95 -39.09 -3.09 18.47
CA VAL A 95 -39.80 -1.78 18.36
C VAL A 95 -41.32 -1.94 18.53
N LEU A 96 -41.94 -2.80 17.72
CA LEU A 96 -43.40 -2.97 17.68
C LEU A 96 -43.88 -4.06 18.65
N LYS A 97 -42.95 -4.77 19.31
CA LYS A 97 -43.25 -5.82 20.30
C LYS A 97 -44.36 -6.76 19.82
N VAL A 98 -44.31 -7.09 18.53
CA VAL A 98 -45.35 -7.86 17.82
C VAL A 98 -45.53 -9.20 18.51
N LYS A 99 -46.79 -9.53 18.81
CA LYS A 99 -47.14 -10.67 19.67
C LYS A 99 -46.66 -12.02 19.11
N ALA A 100 -46.62 -12.15 17.78
CA ALA A 100 -46.19 -13.36 17.09
C ALA A 100 -44.69 -13.69 17.25
N LEU A 101 -43.85 -12.70 17.55
CA LEU A 101 -42.39 -12.87 17.66
C LEU A 101 -41.91 -12.97 19.12
N LYS A 102 -42.82 -12.86 20.10
CA LYS A 102 -42.53 -13.02 21.53
C LYS A 102 -42.60 -14.50 21.92
N LYS A 103 -41.52 -15.02 22.50
CA LYS A 103 -41.51 -16.35 23.13
C LYS A 103 -42.52 -16.35 24.28
N SER A 104 -43.50 -17.25 24.23
CA SER A 104 -44.39 -17.52 25.36
C SER A 104 -43.61 -18.26 26.45
N LYS A 105 -43.92 -17.99 27.73
CA LYS A 105 -43.23 -18.60 28.88
C LYS A 105 -43.38 -20.13 28.97
N ASP A 106 -44.31 -20.72 28.21
CA ASP A 106 -44.60 -22.17 28.22
C ASP A 106 -44.02 -22.94 27.02
N GLN A 107 -43.17 -22.33 26.20
CA GLN A 107 -42.47 -23.04 25.12
C GLN A 107 -41.01 -23.26 25.51
N PRO A 108 -40.55 -24.51 25.69
CA PRO A 108 -39.14 -24.79 25.98
C PRO A 108 -38.28 -24.26 24.83
N SER A 109 -37.10 -23.72 25.15
CA SER A 109 -36.11 -23.44 24.10
C SER A 109 -35.80 -24.74 23.38
N SER A 110 -35.78 -24.72 22.05
CA SER A 110 -35.31 -25.85 21.23
C SER A 110 -33.87 -26.28 21.57
N SER A 111 -33.11 -25.45 22.30
CA SER A 111 -31.78 -25.78 22.81
C SER A 111 -31.76 -26.73 24.02
N GLN A 112 -32.92 -27.07 24.59
CA GLN A 112 -33.01 -27.85 25.84
C GLN A 112 -33.73 -29.20 25.68
N MET A 113 -33.98 -29.64 24.43
CA MET A 113 -34.65 -30.89 24.08
C MET A 113 -33.73 -31.91 23.39
N VAL A 114 -32.42 -31.87 23.63
CA VAL A 114 -31.45 -32.80 23.00
C VAL A 114 -30.69 -33.70 23.98
N ASP A 115 -30.90 -33.56 25.30
CA ASP A 115 -30.08 -34.25 26.33
C ASP A 115 -30.79 -35.39 27.09
N MET A 116 -31.85 -35.99 26.55
CA MET A 116 -32.44 -37.22 27.13
C MET A 116 -33.03 -38.13 26.06
N GLU A 117 -32.20 -38.92 25.39
CA GLU A 117 -32.55 -40.25 24.86
C GLU A 117 -31.27 -41.07 24.57
N ASP A 118 -31.09 -42.12 25.37
CA ASP A 118 -30.56 -43.47 25.11
C ASP A 118 -29.43 -43.67 24.07
N ASP A 119 -28.22 -43.99 24.54
CA ASP A 119 -27.30 -44.87 23.81
C ASP A 119 -26.56 -45.81 24.75
N SER A 120 -27.12 -47.02 24.89
CA SER A 120 -26.39 -48.20 25.30
C SER A 120 -25.57 -48.75 24.13
N GLY A 121 -24.24 -48.62 24.18
CA GLY A 121 -23.36 -49.21 23.17
C GLY A 121 -21.89 -49.20 23.57
N GLN A 122 -21.35 -50.38 23.90
CA GLN A 122 -19.97 -50.66 24.26
C GLN A 122 -18.97 -50.34 23.14
N GLY A 123 -17.73 -50.02 23.51
CA GLY A 123 -16.56 -50.32 22.68
C GLY A 123 -15.53 -49.21 22.60
N SER A 124 -14.62 -49.20 23.58
CA SER A 124 -13.26 -48.69 23.45
C SER A 124 -12.54 -49.36 22.29
N ASP A 125 -11.77 -48.60 21.50
CA ASP A 125 -10.39 -48.93 21.15
C ASP A 125 -9.68 -47.66 20.66
N ASP A 126 -8.86 -47.16 21.57
CA ASP A 126 -7.79 -46.18 21.45
C ASP A 126 -6.62 -46.81 20.67
N ASP A 127 -6.00 -46.09 19.74
CA ASP A 127 -4.58 -46.22 19.37
C ASP A 127 -4.23 -45.36 18.13
N GLY A 128 -3.34 -44.38 18.29
CA GLY A 128 -2.79 -43.63 17.15
C GLY A 128 -1.96 -42.40 17.46
N ASP A 129 -0.92 -42.53 18.29
CA ASP A 129 0.18 -41.56 18.44
C ASP A 129 0.86 -41.25 17.09
N TYR A 130 1.11 -39.95 16.82
CA TYR A 130 2.16 -39.53 15.89
C TYR A 130 2.96 -38.37 16.49
N GLU A 131 4.21 -38.70 16.82
CA GLU A 131 5.26 -37.82 17.31
C GLU A 131 5.74 -36.77 16.29
N ASN A 132 6.35 -35.74 16.90
CA ASN A 132 7.22 -34.67 16.43
C ASN A 132 8.16 -34.88 15.22
N GLY A 133 8.50 -33.74 14.61
CA GLY A 133 9.68 -33.50 13.76
C GLY A 133 9.26 -33.15 12.33
N VAL A 134 9.62 -32.04 11.71
CA VAL A 134 10.96 -31.44 11.61
C VAL A 134 10.82 -29.95 11.21
N GLU A 135 11.67 -29.10 11.79
CA GLU A 135 11.97 -27.75 11.34
C GLU A 135 12.78 -27.81 10.03
N GLU A 136 12.36 -27.11 8.98
CA GLU A 136 13.22 -26.83 7.83
C GLU A 136 13.40 -25.32 7.65
N ASP A 137 14.65 -24.92 7.83
CA ASP A 137 15.22 -23.61 7.54
C ASP A 137 14.99 -23.21 6.08
N MET A 138 14.64 -21.94 5.85
CA MET A 138 14.58 -21.35 4.52
C MET A 138 15.52 -20.13 4.46
N GLU A 139 16.75 -20.35 4.01
CA GLU A 139 17.63 -19.31 3.44
C GLU A 139 17.69 -19.51 1.90
N GLU A 140 17.18 -18.54 1.14
CA GLU A 140 17.95 -17.65 0.24
C GLU A 140 17.06 -16.52 -0.28
#